data_AF-A0A534K5V4-F1
#
_entry.id   AF-A0A534K5V4-F1
#
_cell.length_a   1.000
_cell.length_b   1.000
_cell.length_c   1.000
_cell.angle_alpha   90.00
_cell.angle_beta   90.00
_cell.angle_gamma   90.00
#
_symmetry.space_group_name_H-M   'P 1'
#
loop_
_entity.id
_entity.type
_entity.pdbx_description
1 polymer ?
#
loop_
_entity_poly.entity_id
_entity_poly.type
_entity_poly.pdbx_seq_one_letter_code
_entity_poly.pdbx_strand_id
1 'polypeptide(L)'
;MAVYNTNRHVLAEVQRSFGGTMSSVGQRHAAWKPSYALIWTNAAAAKLVAAIAPYSRVKSRQAAVLLQFQRHVERCTRIRDSLGHLLPLSDREREIRESFYQRVKHLNTRDVAVRRLMRGGNRKRRKSRTLSDRYLAGFIDGEGSLMINKAENRKNWNPSYRPRISISNTDRFVLEEIRQTYGGILVYEPRVHRGWNNAYQLIWVGGMVAQVISSIKPYLQIKQPQAAVLSSLLRHISETRQGRQGSNGGYFAFHPDKVVAFRERLYRRIRKLNAKGVRPGVASNAKEGERPGRKSISRSAFQRSRCPPMSRRSITASK
;
A
#
# COMPACT_ATOMS: atom_id res chain seq x y z
N MET A 1 -17.55 -6.71 9.35
CA MET A 1 -16.32 -6.29 8.64
C MET A 1 -16.31 -6.94 7.27
N ALA A 2 -15.79 -6.28 6.23
CA ALA A 2 -15.68 -6.87 4.90
C ALA A 2 -14.31 -6.55 4.28
N VAL A 3 -13.78 -7.49 3.52
CA VAL A 3 -12.59 -7.31 2.67
C VAL A 3 -12.99 -7.61 1.24
N TYR A 4 -12.52 -6.77 0.31
CA TYR A 4 -12.80 -6.90 -1.11
C TYR A 4 -11.51 -7.18 -1.86
N ASN A 5 -11.49 -8.19 -2.74
CA ASN A 5 -10.33 -8.49 -3.56
C ASN A 5 -10.74 -9.15 -4.88
N THR A 6 -9.91 -8.98 -5.92
CA THR A 6 -10.05 -9.69 -7.20
C THR A 6 -9.37 -11.06 -7.18
N ASN A 7 -8.45 -11.30 -6.25
CA ASN A 7 -7.81 -12.59 -6.04
C ASN A 7 -8.65 -13.45 -5.07
N ARG A 8 -9.48 -14.34 -5.64
CA ARG A 8 -10.33 -15.26 -4.89
C ARG A 8 -9.54 -16.23 -4.01
N HIS A 9 -8.36 -16.68 -4.47
CA HIS A 9 -7.54 -17.64 -3.73
C HIS A 9 -7.08 -17.07 -2.40
N VAL A 10 -6.57 -15.83 -2.40
CA VAL A 10 -6.17 -15.14 -1.16
C VAL A 10 -7.36 -15.00 -0.20
N LEU A 11 -8.56 -14.66 -0.70
CA LEU A 11 -9.74 -14.60 0.16
C LEU A 11 -10.13 -15.98 0.70
N ALA A 12 -10.03 -17.05 -0.09
CA ALA A 12 -10.30 -18.41 0.36
C ALA A 12 -9.32 -18.85 1.46
N GLU A 13 -8.04 -18.47 1.38
CA GLU A 13 -7.08 -18.69 2.45
C GLU A 13 -7.45 -17.93 3.73
N VAL A 14 -7.79 -16.65 3.62
CA VAL A 14 -8.25 -15.87 4.78
C VAL A 14 -9.54 -16.46 5.37
N GLN A 15 -10.45 -16.93 4.52
CA GLN A 15 -11.70 -17.57 4.93
C GLN A 15 -11.43 -18.89 5.66
N ARG A 16 -10.49 -19.72 5.19
CA ARG A 16 -10.11 -20.97 5.90
C ARG A 16 -9.57 -20.67 7.31
N SER A 17 -8.78 -19.61 7.46
CA SER A 17 -8.16 -19.25 8.75
C SER A 17 -9.12 -18.55 9.72
N PHE A 18 -10.06 -17.74 9.21
CA PHE A 18 -10.87 -16.84 10.04
C PHE A 18 -12.39 -16.97 9.83
N GLY A 19 -12.84 -17.92 9.02
CA GLY A 19 -14.24 -18.10 8.64
C GLY A 19 -14.76 -16.95 7.77
N GLY A 20 -16.06 -16.68 7.89
CA GLY A 20 -16.76 -15.64 7.12
C GLY A 20 -17.42 -16.16 5.86
N THR A 21 -18.26 -15.31 5.26
CA THR A 21 -19.03 -15.64 4.07
C THR A 21 -18.42 -14.91 2.88
N MET A 22 -18.04 -15.68 1.86
CA MET A 22 -17.54 -15.13 0.60
C MET A 22 -18.67 -15.02 -0.41
N SER A 23 -18.78 -13.88 -1.09
CA SER A 23 -19.73 -13.65 -2.18
C SER A 23 -19.07 -12.95 -3.36
N SER A 24 -19.60 -13.17 -4.56
CA SER A 24 -19.27 -12.37 -5.74
C SER A 24 -19.86 -10.98 -5.62
N VAL A 25 -19.09 -9.96 -5.97
CA VAL A 25 -19.57 -8.57 -6.03
C VAL A 25 -19.97 -8.27 -7.47
N GLY A 26 -21.18 -7.72 -7.64
CA GLY A 26 -21.67 -7.29 -8.95
C GLY A 26 -20.66 -6.39 -9.67
N GLN A 27 -20.40 -6.70 -10.94
CA GLN A 27 -19.50 -5.91 -11.77
C GLN A 27 -20.24 -4.70 -12.33
N ARG A 28 -19.69 -3.50 -12.12
CA ARG A 28 -20.22 -2.27 -12.75
C ARG A 28 -19.88 -2.17 -14.23
N HIS A 29 -18.88 -2.90 -14.69
CA HIS A 29 -18.38 -2.86 -16.06
C HIS A 29 -17.81 -4.22 -16.46
N ALA A 30 -18.22 -4.76 -17.61
CA ALA A 30 -17.85 -6.10 -18.06
C ALA A 30 -16.32 -6.29 -18.23
N ALA A 31 -15.60 -5.24 -18.62
CA ALA A 31 -14.14 -5.26 -18.75
C ALA A 31 -13.36 -5.40 -17.42
N TRP A 32 -14.02 -5.23 -16.27
CA TRP A 32 -13.33 -5.30 -14.98
C TRP A 32 -13.13 -6.74 -14.54
N LYS A 33 -12.07 -6.99 -13.75
CA LYS A 33 -11.91 -8.31 -13.13
C LYS A 33 -13.06 -8.55 -12.15
N PRO A 34 -13.58 -9.78 -12.04
CA PRO A 34 -14.49 -10.14 -10.96
C PRO A 34 -13.89 -9.75 -9.61
N SER A 35 -14.73 -9.20 -8.75
CA SER A 35 -14.36 -8.87 -7.38
C SER A 35 -15.20 -9.72 -6.43
N TYR A 36 -14.62 -10.05 -5.29
CA TYR A 36 -15.23 -10.90 -4.28
C TYR A 36 -15.20 -10.15 -2.95
N ALA A 37 -16.24 -10.33 -2.15
CA ALA A 37 -16.32 -9.84 -0.79
C ALA A 37 -16.22 -11.01 0.17
N LEU A 38 -15.33 -10.92 1.16
CA LEU A 38 -15.32 -11.81 2.31
C LEU A 38 -15.83 -11.01 3.52
N ILE A 39 -16.94 -11.46 4.09
CA ILE A 39 -17.73 -10.72 5.08
C ILE A 39 -17.77 -11.52 6.39
N TRP A 40 -17.47 -10.82 7.49
CA TRP A 40 -17.64 -11.32 8.84
C TRP A 40 -18.68 -10.46 9.57
N THR A 41 -19.60 -11.11 10.25
CA THR A 41 -20.60 -10.49 11.12
C THR A 41 -20.41 -10.98 12.56
N ASN A 42 -20.97 -10.25 13.52
CA ASN A 42 -21.10 -10.67 14.92
C ASN A 42 -19.78 -11.21 15.52
N ALA A 43 -19.84 -12.34 16.23
CA ALA A 43 -18.71 -12.96 16.91
C ALA A 43 -17.53 -13.29 15.96
N ALA A 44 -17.81 -13.69 14.71
CA ALA A 44 -16.75 -13.95 13.73
C ALA A 44 -15.98 -12.68 13.39
N ALA A 45 -16.66 -11.53 13.29
CA ALA A 45 -16.01 -10.25 13.08
C ALA A 45 -15.16 -9.84 14.29
N ALA A 46 -15.66 -10.06 15.51
CA ALA A 46 -14.93 -9.76 16.74
C ALA A 46 -13.66 -10.61 16.88
N LYS A 47 -13.75 -11.92 16.62
CA LYS A 47 -12.60 -12.85 16.63
C LYS A 47 -11.52 -12.39 15.66
N LEU A 48 -11.91 -12.02 14.44
CA LEU A 48 -10.97 -11.52 13.45
C LEU A 48 -10.35 -10.18 13.85
N VAL A 49 -11.14 -9.23 14.35
CA VAL A 49 -10.61 -7.94 14.85
C VAL A 49 -9.61 -8.17 15.98
N ALA A 50 -9.90 -9.07 16.93
CA ALA A 50 -8.99 -9.41 18.01
C ALA A 50 -7.66 -9.97 17.51
N ALA A 51 -7.70 -10.85 16.50
CA ALA A 51 -6.50 -11.44 15.90
C ALA A 51 -5.63 -10.41 15.17
N ILE A 52 -6.22 -9.44 14.47
CA ILE A 52 -5.47 -8.46 13.66
C ILE A 52 -5.13 -7.17 14.40
N ALA A 53 -5.83 -6.84 15.49
CA ALA A 53 -5.66 -5.58 16.22
C ALA A 53 -4.21 -5.32 16.67
N PRO A 54 -3.43 -6.31 17.17
CA PRO A 54 -2.04 -6.10 17.56
C PRO A 54 -1.13 -5.61 16.42
N TYR A 55 -1.49 -5.94 15.17
CA TYR A 55 -0.73 -5.62 13.96
C TYR A 55 -1.29 -4.42 13.21
N SER A 56 -2.54 -4.00 13.51
CA SER A 56 -3.18 -2.87 12.84
C SER A 56 -2.45 -1.55 13.15
N ARG A 57 -2.09 -0.81 12.10
CA ARG A 57 -1.53 0.55 12.22
C ARG A 57 -2.58 1.60 11.89
N VAL A 58 -3.04 1.59 10.64
CA VAL A 58 -3.97 2.58 10.08
C VAL A 58 -5.34 2.55 10.76
N LYS A 59 -5.86 1.36 11.05
CA LYS A 59 -7.19 1.17 11.66
C LYS A 59 -7.14 0.72 13.11
N SER A 60 -6.06 1.02 13.81
CA SER A 60 -5.83 0.60 15.20
C SER A 60 -6.87 1.15 16.17
N ARG A 61 -7.27 2.43 16.00
CA ARG A 61 -8.30 3.06 16.85
C ARG A 61 -9.68 2.46 16.62
N GLN A 62 -10.05 2.21 15.36
CA GLN A 62 -11.30 1.54 15.01
C GLN A 62 -11.36 0.15 15.62
N ALA A 63 -10.27 -0.63 15.49
CA ALA A 63 -10.17 -1.95 16.11
C ALA A 63 -10.34 -1.88 17.64
N ALA A 64 -9.71 -0.91 18.31
CA ALA A 64 -9.87 -0.71 19.74
C ALA A 64 -11.32 -0.41 20.15
N VAL A 65 -12.02 0.47 19.41
CA VAL A 65 -13.44 0.77 19.66
C VAL A 65 -14.31 -0.47 19.44
N LEU A 66 -14.06 -1.24 18.39
CA LEU A 66 -14.80 -2.49 18.11
C LEU A 66 -14.57 -3.55 19.20
N LEU A 67 -13.36 -3.67 19.75
CA LEU A 67 -13.08 -4.59 20.86
C LEU A 67 -13.72 -4.13 22.17
N GLN A 68 -13.79 -2.82 22.42
CA GLN A 68 -14.54 -2.29 23.56
C GLN A 68 -16.04 -2.61 23.42
N PHE A 69 -16.59 -2.39 22.23
CA PHE A 69 -17.98 -2.74 21.93
C PHE A 69 -18.25 -4.24 22.12
N GLN A 70 -17.36 -5.11 21.65
CA GLN A 70 -17.49 -6.55 21.85
C GLN A 70 -17.55 -6.92 23.35
N ARG A 71 -16.63 -6.40 24.16
CA ARG A 71 -16.63 -6.64 25.61
C ARG A 71 -17.88 -6.12 26.31
N HIS A 72 -18.44 -5.01 25.80
CA HIS A 72 -19.73 -4.50 26.29
C HIS A 72 -20.84 -5.50 25.99
N VAL A 73 -20.96 -5.93 24.73
CA VAL A 73 -21.98 -6.91 24.30
C VAL A 73 -21.86 -8.23 25.07
N GLU A 74 -20.64 -8.71 25.35
CA GLU A 74 -20.39 -9.94 26.14
C GLU A 74 -20.87 -9.84 27.59
N ARG A 75 -20.93 -8.64 28.17
CA ARG A 75 -21.45 -8.40 29.52
C ARG A 75 -22.95 -8.17 29.56
N CYS A 76 -23.57 -7.91 28.41
CA CYS A 76 -25.00 -7.67 28.31
C CYS A 76 -25.75 -8.99 28.12
N THR A 77 -26.46 -9.44 29.15
CA THR A 77 -27.38 -10.57 29.01
C THR A 77 -28.59 -10.15 28.18
N ARG A 78 -28.87 -10.89 27.11
CA ARG A 78 -30.10 -10.70 26.33
C ARG A 78 -31.22 -11.51 26.99
N ILE A 79 -32.27 -10.80 27.40
CA ILE A 79 -33.46 -11.40 28.02
C ILE A 79 -34.37 -11.96 26.92
N ARG A 80 -34.97 -13.10 27.19
CA ARG A 80 -36.01 -13.71 26.34
C ARG A 80 -37.35 -13.67 27.05
N ASP A 81 -38.44 -13.59 26.29
CA ASP A 81 -39.79 -13.79 26.80
C ASP A 81 -40.05 -15.28 27.10
N SER A 82 -41.25 -15.59 27.61
CA SER A 82 -41.68 -16.97 27.88
C SER A 82 -41.77 -17.87 26.65
N LEU A 83 -41.84 -17.27 25.45
CA LEU A 83 -41.86 -17.96 24.16
C LEU A 83 -40.45 -18.12 23.56
N GLY A 84 -39.41 -17.64 24.27
CA GLY A 84 -38.02 -17.71 23.83
C GLY A 84 -37.61 -16.60 22.85
N HIS A 85 -38.46 -15.63 22.54
CA HIS A 85 -38.09 -14.50 21.69
C HIS A 85 -37.19 -13.53 22.44
N LEU A 86 -36.24 -12.93 21.72
CA LEU A 86 -35.38 -11.90 22.29
C LEU A 86 -36.16 -10.61 22.51
N LEU A 87 -36.21 -10.12 23.75
CA LEU A 87 -36.83 -8.83 24.06
C LEU A 87 -36.07 -7.67 23.39
N PRO A 88 -36.74 -6.54 23.11
CA PRO A 88 -36.09 -5.31 22.66
C PRO A 88 -34.97 -4.88 23.62
N LEU A 89 -33.98 -4.15 23.09
CA LEU A 89 -32.97 -3.51 23.94
C LEU A 89 -33.62 -2.35 24.70
N SER A 90 -33.24 -2.13 25.97
CA SER A 90 -33.61 -0.91 26.67
C SER A 90 -33.03 0.32 25.97
N ASP A 91 -33.66 1.48 26.17
CA ASP A 91 -33.20 2.73 25.52
C ASP A 91 -31.76 3.08 25.90
N ARG A 92 -31.40 2.90 27.18
CA ARG A 92 -30.03 3.05 27.66
C ARG A 92 -29.03 2.17 26.89
N GLU A 93 -29.39 0.90 26.65
CA GLU A 93 -28.51 -0.01 25.89
C GLU A 93 -28.42 0.40 24.42
N ARG A 94 -29.53 0.84 23.81
CA ARG A 94 -29.53 1.38 22.43
C ARG A 94 -28.61 2.59 22.31
N GLU A 95 -28.68 3.52 23.25
CA GLU A 95 -27.82 4.71 23.32
C GLU A 95 -26.34 4.33 23.42
N ILE A 96 -25.98 3.37 24.28
CA ILE A 96 -24.59 2.91 24.40
C ILE A 96 -24.10 2.32 23.07
N ARG A 97 -24.88 1.44 22.44
CA ARG A 97 -24.49 0.84 21.15
C ARG A 97 -24.37 1.88 20.05
N GLU A 98 -25.29 2.84 20.01
CA GLU A 98 -25.26 3.95 19.07
C GLU A 98 -24.01 4.81 19.28
N SER A 99 -23.60 5.05 20.52
CA SER A 99 -22.36 5.78 20.81
C SER A 99 -21.11 5.09 20.23
N PHE A 100 -21.03 3.76 20.29
CA PHE A 100 -19.93 3.00 19.67
C PHE A 100 -19.96 3.11 18.14
N TYR A 101 -21.15 2.99 17.55
CA TYR A 101 -21.35 3.16 16.11
C TYR A 101 -20.89 4.56 15.67
N GLN A 102 -21.34 5.62 16.34
CA GLN A 102 -20.96 6.99 16.00
C GLN A 102 -19.46 7.24 16.15
N ARG A 103 -18.81 6.66 17.17
CA ARG A 103 -17.34 6.71 17.31
C ARG A 103 -16.62 6.07 16.14
N VAL A 104 -17.03 4.87 15.71
CA VAL A 104 -16.43 4.19 14.54
C VAL A 104 -16.72 4.97 13.25
N LYS A 105 -17.95 5.45 13.08
CA LYS A 105 -18.37 6.28 11.94
C LYS A 105 -17.50 7.53 11.84
N HIS A 106 -17.34 8.25 12.94
CA HIS A 106 -16.48 9.43 13.04
C HIS A 106 -15.01 9.12 12.70
N LEU A 107 -14.47 7.99 13.18
CA LEU A 107 -13.12 7.54 12.81
C LEU A 107 -12.98 7.15 11.32
N ASN A 108 -14.08 6.80 10.66
CA ASN A 108 -14.13 6.51 9.24
C ASN A 108 -14.42 7.74 8.37
N THR A 109 -14.91 8.83 8.97
CA THR A 109 -15.18 10.08 8.27
C THR A 109 -13.89 10.64 7.67
N ARG A 110 -13.98 11.10 6.42
CA ARG A 110 -12.84 11.62 5.65
C ARG A 110 -12.52 13.09 5.94
N ASP A 111 -13.12 13.67 6.99
CA ASP A 111 -12.96 15.08 7.32
C ASP A 111 -11.54 15.40 7.82
N VAL A 112 -10.92 16.38 7.16
CA VAL A 112 -9.56 16.84 7.43
C VAL A 112 -9.47 17.50 8.81
N ALA A 113 -10.50 18.25 9.24
CA ALA A 113 -10.52 18.94 10.52
C ALA A 113 -10.54 17.94 11.68
N VAL A 114 -11.43 16.94 11.59
CA VAL A 114 -11.52 15.82 12.52
C VAL A 114 -10.17 15.09 12.65
N ARG A 115 -9.50 14.81 11.52
CA ARG A 115 -8.18 14.14 11.55
C ARG A 115 -7.11 15.01 12.19
N ARG A 116 -7.16 16.34 12.03
CA ARG A 116 -6.18 17.27 12.61
C ARG A 116 -6.29 17.31 14.14
N LEU A 117 -7.52 17.46 14.65
CA LEU A 117 -7.83 17.39 16.08
C LEU A 117 -7.37 16.06 16.68
N MET A 118 -7.67 14.95 16.00
CA MET A 118 -7.30 13.61 16.45
C MET A 118 -5.78 13.33 16.44
N ARG A 119 -4.98 14.11 15.70
CA ARG A 119 -3.52 13.97 15.63
C ARG A 119 -2.78 14.71 16.75
N GLY A 120 -3.42 15.66 17.43
CA GLY A 120 -2.79 16.49 18.46
C GLY A 120 -2.68 15.83 19.84
N GLY A 121 -3.66 15.01 20.24
CA GLY A 121 -3.88 14.71 21.66
C GLY A 121 -3.15 13.50 22.28
N ASN A 122 -2.54 12.59 21.51
CA ASN A 122 -1.97 11.38 22.12
C ASN A 122 -0.78 10.79 21.35
N ARG A 123 0.23 11.64 21.10
CA ARG A 123 1.51 11.29 20.47
C ARG A 123 2.59 10.86 21.47
N LYS A 124 2.24 10.45 22.70
CA LYS A 124 3.22 9.81 23.59
C LYS A 124 3.83 8.65 22.81
N ARG A 125 5.12 8.78 22.48
CA ARG A 125 5.93 7.86 21.66
C ARG A 125 5.58 6.43 22.06
N ARG A 126 4.69 5.76 21.32
CA ARG A 126 4.63 4.29 21.40
C ARG A 126 6.04 3.85 21.02
N LYS A 127 6.74 3.14 21.92
CA LYS A 127 8.03 2.52 21.61
C LYS A 127 7.88 1.89 20.23
N SER A 128 8.69 2.34 19.28
CA SER A 128 8.62 1.88 17.89
C SER A 128 8.86 0.38 17.92
N ARG A 129 7.80 -0.40 17.74
CA ARG A 129 7.95 -1.84 17.52
C ARG A 129 8.54 -1.97 16.13
N THR A 130 9.69 -2.60 16.01
CA THR A 130 10.31 -2.92 14.73
C THR A 130 9.26 -3.56 13.82
N LEU A 131 9.06 -2.97 12.64
CA LEU A 131 8.14 -3.53 11.65
C LEU A 131 8.74 -4.83 11.12
N SER A 132 7.89 -5.85 10.95
CA SER A 132 8.31 -7.13 10.39
C SER A 132 8.20 -7.13 8.87
N ASP A 133 9.01 -7.96 8.23
CA ASP A 133 8.98 -8.14 6.77
C ASP A 133 7.61 -8.67 6.30
N ARG A 134 6.96 -9.52 7.11
CA ARG A 134 5.59 -10.00 6.87
C ARG A 134 4.58 -8.86 6.82
N TYR A 135 4.69 -7.91 7.75
CA TYR A 135 3.82 -6.73 7.75
C TYR A 135 4.04 -5.88 6.50
N LEU A 136 5.31 -5.60 6.16
CA LEU A 136 5.62 -4.81 4.96
C LEU A 136 5.16 -5.51 3.68
N ALA A 137 5.35 -6.83 3.57
CA ALA A 137 4.87 -7.62 2.44
C ALA A 137 3.35 -7.54 2.27
N GLY A 138 2.59 -7.73 3.36
CA GLY A 138 1.13 -7.59 3.34
C GLY A 138 0.68 -6.16 3.00
N PHE A 139 1.39 -5.15 3.51
CA PHE A 139 1.12 -3.75 3.17
C PHE A 139 1.40 -3.44 1.70
N ILE A 140 2.48 -3.99 1.13
CA ILE A 140 2.81 -3.86 -0.29
C ILE A 140 1.82 -4.61 -1.18
N ASP A 141 1.33 -5.79 -0.79
CA ASP A 141 0.31 -6.52 -1.53
C ASP A 141 -1.01 -5.75 -1.62
N GLY A 142 -1.39 -5.05 -0.55
CA GLY A 142 -2.61 -4.23 -0.49
C GLY A 142 -2.49 -2.86 -1.16
N GLU A 143 -1.49 -2.07 -0.77
CA GLU A 143 -1.37 -0.64 -1.12
C GLU A 143 -0.19 -0.34 -2.07
N GLY A 144 0.62 -1.36 -2.38
CA GLY A 144 1.87 -1.21 -3.10
C GLY A 144 1.79 -1.44 -4.61
N SER A 145 2.83 -0.97 -5.28
CA SER A 145 3.07 -1.18 -6.70
C SER A 145 4.53 -1.54 -6.95
N LEU A 146 4.75 -2.63 -7.68
CA LEU A 146 6.05 -3.08 -8.16
C LEU A 146 6.11 -2.83 -9.67
N MET A 147 7.04 -2.03 -10.15
CA MET A 147 7.12 -1.64 -11.57
C MET A 147 8.56 -1.48 -12.04
N ILE A 148 8.75 -1.45 -13.36
CA ILE A 148 9.99 -1.04 -14.00
C ILE A 148 9.70 0.28 -14.70
N ASN A 149 10.42 1.33 -14.30
CA ASN A 149 10.39 2.62 -14.99
C ASN A 149 11.31 2.53 -16.20
N LYS A 150 10.76 2.79 -17.40
CA LYS A 150 11.52 2.98 -18.63
C LYS A 150 11.64 4.48 -18.90
N ALA A 151 12.86 4.94 -19.14
CA ALA A 151 13.13 6.31 -19.59
C ALA A 151 13.87 6.26 -20.93
N GLU A 152 13.32 6.98 -21.91
CA GLU A 152 13.96 7.22 -23.20
C GLU A 152 14.94 8.39 -23.05
N ASN A 153 16.11 8.27 -23.68
CA ASN A 153 17.13 9.30 -23.65
C ASN A 153 17.13 10.05 -24.98
N ARG A 154 17.15 11.39 -24.92
CA ARG A 154 17.00 12.27 -26.10
C ARG A 154 18.14 12.19 -27.15
N LYS A 155 19.27 11.54 -26.85
CA LYS A 155 20.49 11.57 -27.67
C LYS A 155 20.87 10.20 -28.27
N ASN A 156 19.91 9.43 -28.80
CA ASN A 156 20.13 8.07 -29.34
C ASN A 156 20.78 7.09 -28.34
N TRP A 157 20.58 7.32 -27.04
CA TRP A 157 21.14 6.47 -26.00
C TRP A 157 20.19 5.33 -25.65
N ASN A 158 20.77 4.21 -25.20
CA ASN A 158 19.99 3.06 -24.76
C ASN A 158 18.96 3.47 -23.69
N PRO A 159 17.73 2.94 -23.76
CA PRO A 159 16.70 3.23 -22.77
C PRO A 159 17.15 2.75 -21.38
N SER A 160 16.85 3.55 -20.35
CA SER A 160 17.14 3.19 -18.96
C SER A 160 15.95 2.45 -18.35
N TYR A 161 16.21 1.30 -17.72
CA TYR A 161 15.23 0.52 -16.99
C TYR A 161 15.59 0.51 -15.51
N ARG A 162 14.71 1.07 -14.68
CA ARG A 162 14.94 1.18 -13.23
C ARG A 162 13.83 0.48 -12.46
N PRO A 163 14.15 -0.48 -11.57
CA PRO A 163 13.15 -1.05 -10.70
C PRO A 163 12.61 0.02 -9.75
N ARG A 164 11.32 -0.04 -9.46
CA ARG A 164 10.62 0.86 -8.54
C ARG A 164 9.58 0.09 -7.73
N ILE A 165 9.60 0.31 -6.42
CA ILE A 165 8.52 -0.06 -5.52
C ILE A 165 7.95 1.23 -4.97
N SER A 166 6.63 1.32 -4.87
CA SER A 166 5.99 2.43 -4.21
C SER A 166 4.77 1.97 -3.42
N ILE A 167 4.56 2.55 -2.25
CA ILE A 167 3.32 2.44 -1.47
C ILE A 167 2.74 3.85 -1.31
N SER A 168 1.43 3.99 -1.48
CA SER A 168 0.73 5.27 -1.32
C SER A 168 -0.30 5.15 -0.19
N ASN A 169 -0.39 6.16 0.68
CA ASN A 169 -1.40 6.19 1.74
C ASN A 169 -1.74 7.63 2.14
N THR A 170 -2.92 7.84 2.72
CA THR A 170 -3.31 9.14 3.33
C THR A 170 -2.78 9.31 4.75
N ASP A 171 -2.40 8.21 5.40
CA ASP A 171 -1.73 8.23 6.68
C ASP A 171 -0.21 8.33 6.48
N ARG A 172 0.34 9.54 6.70
CA ARG A 172 1.77 9.80 6.62
C ARG A 172 2.56 9.01 7.66
N PHE A 173 1.99 8.78 8.84
CA PHE A 173 2.73 8.23 9.98
C PHE A 173 3.16 6.79 9.73
N VAL A 174 2.27 5.96 9.19
CA VAL A 174 2.62 4.57 8.84
C VAL A 174 3.72 4.52 7.78
N LEU A 175 3.74 5.46 6.83
CA LEU A 175 4.81 5.53 5.83
C LEU A 175 6.13 6.00 6.44
N GLU A 176 6.10 6.90 7.43
CA GLU A 176 7.30 7.30 8.17
C GLU A 176 7.85 6.16 9.02
N GLU A 177 7.00 5.37 9.69
CA GLU A 177 7.38 4.16 10.43
C GLU A 177 8.07 3.15 9.48
N ILE A 178 7.45 2.88 8.31
CA ILE A 178 8.05 2.02 7.28
C ILE A 178 9.37 2.59 6.78
N ARG A 179 9.46 3.90 6.52
CA ARG A 179 10.69 4.55 6.07
C ARG A 179 11.81 4.46 7.09
N GLN A 180 11.50 4.58 8.38
CA GLN A 180 12.49 4.46 9.44
C GLN A 180 13.12 3.07 9.48
N THR A 181 12.36 2.01 9.20
CA THR A 181 12.87 0.63 9.17
C THR A 181 13.51 0.24 7.84
N TYR A 182 12.94 0.66 6.71
CA TYR A 182 13.29 0.15 5.37
C TYR A 182 13.85 1.23 4.42
N GLY A 183 14.10 2.44 4.91
CA GLY A 183 14.56 3.57 4.10
C GLY A 183 13.54 4.03 3.05
N GLY A 184 14.03 4.54 1.93
CA GLY A 184 13.20 5.03 0.82
C GLY A 184 12.88 6.53 0.88
N ILE A 185 12.26 7.01 -0.19
CA ILE A 185 11.97 8.42 -0.43
C ILE A 185 10.49 8.68 -0.20
N LEU A 186 10.16 9.48 0.81
CA LEU A 186 8.79 9.89 1.11
C LEU A 186 8.45 11.18 0.36
N VAL A 187 7.43 11.12 -0.48
CA VAL A 187 6.94 12.22 -1.32
C VAL A 187 5.54 12.62 -0.86
N TYR A 188 5.29 13.93 -0.79
CA TYR A 188 3.96 14.50 -0.56
C TYR A 188 3.22 14.64 -1.88
N GLU A 189 2.00 14.12 -1.95
CA GLU A 189 1.11 14.22 -3.10
C GLU A 189 -0.10 15.07 -2.70
N PRO A 190 -0.14 16.36 -3.04
CA PRO A 190 -1.27 17.21 -2.71
C PRO A 190 -2.54 16.69 -3.39
N ARG A 191 -3.69 16.90 -2.74
CA ARG A 191 -4.98 16.54 -3.32
C ARG A 191 -5.18 17.22 -4.67
N VAL A 192 -5.66 16.46 -5.66
CA VAL A 192 -5.95 16.98 -7.00
C VAL A 192 -7.39 17.48 -7.10
N HIS A 193 -8.31 16.93 -6.30
CA HIS A 193 -9.74 17.27 -6.34
C HIS A 193 -10.25 17.73 -4.97
N ARG A 194 -11.27 18.60 -4.98
CA ARG A 194 -11.97 19.03 -3.76
C ARG A 194 -12.59 17.81 -3.07
N GLY A 195 -12.49 17.75 -1.75
CA GLY A 195 -12.97 16.62 -0.94
C GLY A 195 -12.03 15.40 -0.89
N TRP A 196 -10.95 15.39 -1.67
CA TRP A 196 -9.93 14.34 -1.54
C TRP A 196 -8.94 14.70 -0.43
N ASN A 197 -8.40 13.68 0.21
CA ASN A 197 -7.31 13.83 1.17
C ASN A 197 -5.99 13.97 0.43
N ASN A 198 -5.04 14.70 1.03
CA ASN A 198 -3.66 14.61 0.59
C ASN A 198 -3.16 13.18 0.74
N ALA A 199 -2.33 12.74 -0.20
CA ALA A 199 -1.68 11.45 -0.17
C ALA A 199 -0.18 11.65 0.08
N TYR A 200 0.45 10.56 0.45
CA TYR A 200 1.88 10.44 0.63
C TYR A 200 2.31 9.17 -0.07
N GLN A 201 3.48 9.19 -0.70
CA GLN A 201 4.03 8.05 -1.40
C GLN A 201 5.43 7.76 -0.88
N LEU A 202 5.66 6.55 -0.39
CA LEU A 202 7.00 6.06 -0.07
C LEU A 202 7.52 5.24 -1.25
N ILE A 203 8.72 5.57 -1.73
CA ILE A 203 9.29 5.06 -2.97
C ILE A 203 10.67 4.46 -2.71
N TRP A 204 10.91 3.25 -3.22
CA TRP A 204 12.23 2.67 -3.37
C TRP A 204 12.58 2.57 -4.86
N VAL A 205 13.79 3.00 -5.23
CA VAL A 205 14.30 3.00 -6.60
C VAL A 205 15.72 2.46 -6.64
N GLY A 206 16.09 1.83 -7.75
CA GLY A 206 17.46 1.35 -7.98
C GLY A 206 17.91 0.35 -6.90
N GLY A 207 19.09 0.56 -6.32
CA GLY A 207 19.67 -0.34 -5.31
C GLY A 207 18.82 -0.54 -4.05
N MET A 208 18.03 0.46 -3.65
CA MET A 208 17.12 0.35 -2.50
C MET A 208 16.06 -0.75 -2.69
N VAL A 209 15.67 -1.02 -3.94
CA VAL A 209 14.71 -2.08 -4.27
C VAL A 209 15.30 -3.45 -3.95
N ALA A 210 16.62 -3.66 -4.14
CA ALA A 210 17.25 -4.94 -3.87
C ALA A 210 17.14 -5.35 -2.40
N GLN A 211 17.41 -4.42 -1.48
CA GLN A 211 17.32 -4.64 -0.04
C GLN A 211 15.88 -4.99 0.36
N VAL A 212 14.89 -4.19 -0.07
CA VAL A 212 13.48 -4.41 0.27
C VAL A 212 12.96 -5.72 -0.32
N ILE A 213 13.22 -6.00 -1.60
CA ILE A 213 12.72 -7.22 -2.24
C ILE A 213 13.30 -8.47 -1.58
N SER A 214 14.59 -8.46 -1.24
CA SER A 214 15.23 -9.62 -0.63
C SER A 214 14.55 -10.02 0.69
N SER A 215 14.11 -9.05 1.50
CA SER A 215 13.47 -9.33 2.78
C SER A 215 11.98 -9.72 2.64
N ILE A 216 11.23 -9.03 1.78
CA ILE A 216 9.76 -9.21 1.72
C ILE A 216 9.32 -10.32 0.76
N LYS A 217 10.12 -10.65 -0.25
CA LYS A 217 9.71 -11.58 -1.34
C LYS A 217 9.18 -12.93 -0.83
N PRO A 218 9.75 -13.56 0.22
CA PRO A 218 9.21 -14.82 0.76
C PRO A 218 7.79 -14.71 1.33
N TYR A 219 7.34 -13.50 1.66
CA TYR A 219 6.07 -13.23 2.32
C TYR A 219 5.02 -12.58 1.39
N LEU A 220 5.40 -12.22 0.16
CA LEU A 220 4.45 -11.70 -0.83
C LEU A 220 3.55 -12.83 -1.35
N GLN A 221 2.25 -12.55 -1.39
CA GLN A 221 1.23 -13.46 -1.90
C GLN A 221 0.74 -13.01 -3.27
N ILE A 222 0.27 -11.77 -3.37
CA ILE A 222 -0.37 -11.25 -4.60
C ILE A 222 0.68 -10.78 -5.61
N LYS A 223 1.74 -10.11 -5.12
CA LYS A 223 2.75 -9.48 -5.98
C LYS A 223 4.04 -10.29 -6.12
N GLN A 224 4.02 -11.56 -5.73
CA GLN A 224 5.16 -12.47 -5.86
C GLN A 224 5.67 -12.58 -7.32
N PRO A 225 4.82 -12.69 -8.36
CA PRO A 225 5.29 -12.72 -9.75
C PRO A 225 6.01 -11.43 -10.17
N GLN A 226 5.52 -10.27 -9.73
CA GLN A 226 6.14 -8.97 -9.99
C GLN A 226 7.50 -8.86 -9.28
N ALA A 227 7.58 -9.32 -8.02
CA ALA A 227 8.83 -9.36 -7.27
C ALA A 227 9.88 -10.24 -7.96
N ALA A 228 9.48 -11.40 -8.51
CA ALA A 228 10.39 -12.26 -9.27
C ALA A 228 10.94 -11.57 -10.53
N VAL A 229 10.12 -10.79 -11.25
CA VAL A 229 10.57 -9.99 -12.40
C VAL A 229 11.56 -8.91 -11.97
N LEU A 230 11.30 -8.22 -10.86
CA LEU A 230 12.21 -7.21 -10.33
C LEU A 230 13.53 -7.83 -9.83
N SER A 231 13.51 -8.98 -9.15
CA SER A 231 14.73 -9.71 -8.77
C SER A 231 15.56 -10.07 -10.01
N SER A 232 14.91 -10.52 -11.09
CA SER A 232 15.59 -10.86 -12.35
C SER A 232 16.24 -9.65 -12.98
N LEU A 233 15.56 -8.49 -12.98
CA LEU A 233 16.14 -7.23 -13.47
C LEU A 233 17.33 -6.80 -12.62
N LEU A 234 17.21 -6.84 -11.29
CA LEU A 234 18.27 -6.45 -10.37
C LEU A 234 19.53 -7.30 -10.55
N ARG A 235 19.38 -8.62 -10.62
CA ARG A 235 20.48 -9.56 -10.90
C ARG A 235 21.14 -9.25 -12.25
N HIS A 236 20.34 -9.07 -13.30
CA HIS A 236 20.87 -8.74 -14.61
C HIS A 236 21.59 -7.38 -14.61
N ILE A 237 21.12 -6.38 -13.85
CA ILE A 237 21.82 -5.10 -13.70
C ILE A 237 23.18 -5.28 -13.01
N SER A 238 23.27 -6.13 -11.98
CA SER A 238 24.55 -6.39 -11.29
C SER A 238 25.55 -7.15 -12.16
N GLU A 239 25.09 -8.02 -13.06
CA GLU A 239 25.92 -8.80 -13.99
C GLU A 239 26.35 -7.99 -15.22
N THR A 240 25.53 -7.03 -15.66
CA THR A 240 25.75 -6.23 -16.87
C THR A 240 26.04 -4.78 -16.52
N ARG A 241 27.00 -4.56 -15.60
CA ARG A 241 27.40 -3.20 -15.21
C ARG A 241 27.87 -2.43 -16.44
N GLN A 242 27.32 -1.24 -16.62
CA GLN A 242 27.68 -0.37 -17.72
C GLN A 242 29.09 0.19 -17.46
N GLY A 243 30.03 -0.10 -18.34
CA GLY A 243 31.35 0.51 -18.32
C GLY A 243 31.27 2.02 -18.60
N ARG A 244 32.38 2.71 -18.39
CA ARG A 244 32.59 4.09 -18.88
C ARG A 244 33.39 4.02 -20.17
N GLN A 245 33.10 4.90 -21.12
CA GLN A 245 33.78 5.02 -22.41
C GLN A 245 34.32 6.44 -22.60
N GLY A 246 35.46 6.55 -23.29
CA GLY A 246 36.20 7.79 -23.55
C GLY A 246 37.39 7.98 -22.63
N SER A 247 38.43 8.65 -23.12
CA SER A 247 39.74 8.85 -22.45
C SER A 247 39.63 9.53 -21.07
N ASN A 248 38.58 10.31 -20.85
CA ASN A 248 38.28 10.98 -19.57
C ASN A 248 37.08 10.36 -18.82
N GLY A 249 36.57 9.20 -19.23
CA GLY A 249 35.48 8.49 -18.54
C GLY A 249 34.15 9.28 -18.42
N GLY A 250 33.93 10.25 -19.30
CA GLY A 250 32.80 11.19 -19.21
C GLY A 250 31.42 10.59 -19.56
N TYR A 251 31.39 9.48 -20.31
CA TYR A 251 30.15 8.88 -20.78
C TYR A 251 30.08 7.40 -20.41
N PHE A 252 28.89 6.91 -20.08
CA PHE A 252 28.64 5.48 -20.00
C PHE A 252 28.65 4.83 -21.39
N ALA A 253 29.30 3.67 -21.52
CA ALA A 253 29.33 2.89 -22.74
C ALA A 253 27.93 2.38 -23.11
N PHE A 254 27.64 2.17 -24.39
CA PHE A 254 26.38 1.53 -24.78
C PHE A 254 26.28 0.11 -24.22
N HIS A 255 25.08 -0.28 -23.81
CA HIS A 255 24.78 -1.69 -23.55
C HIS A 255 24.61 -2.45 -24.87
N PRO A 256 25.10 -3.69 -24.97
CA PRO A 256 24.81 -4.55 -26.11
C PRO A 256 23.29 -4.75 -26.31
N ASP A 257 22.84 -4.94 -27.55
CA ASP A 257 21.42 -5.09 -27.88
C ASP A 257 20.74 -6.22 -27.12
N LYS A 258 21.46 -7.33 -26.89
CA LYS A 258 20.96 -8.46 -26.07
C LYS A 258 20.56 -8.04 -24.66
N VAL A 259 21.29 -7.10 -24.04
CA VAL A 259 21.01 -6.55 -22.71
C VAL A 259 19.75 -5.69 -22.76
N VAL A 260 19.65 -4.81 -23.76
CA VAL A 260 18.49 -3.93 -23.93
C VAL A 260 17.22 -4.76 -24.19
N ALA A 261 17.29 -5.75 -25.08
CA ALA A 261 16.20 -6.66 -25.39
C ALA A 261 15.74 -7.45 -24.16
N PHE A 262 16.69 -7.96 -23.34
CA PHE A 262 16.34 -8.66 -22.10
C PHE A 262 15.58 -7.75 -21.13
N ARG A 263 16.07 -6.53 -20.88
CA ARG A 263 15.43 -5.56 -19.97
C ARG A 263 14.06 -5.12 -20.49
N GLU A 264 13.91 -4.94 -21.81
CA GLU A 264 12.63 -4.65 -22.45
C GLU A 264 11.62 -5.79 -22.29
N ARG A 265 12.05 -7.06 -22.41
CA ARG A 265 11.17 -8.22 -22.14
C ARG A 265 10.65 -8.21 -20.69
N LEU A 266 11.50 -7.93 -19.71
CA LEU A 266 11.09 -7.82 -18.30
C LEU A 266 10.12 -6.65 -18.08
N TYR A 267 10.38 -5.50 -18.70
CA TYR A 267 9.48 -4.35 -18.67
C TYR A 267 8.09 -4.68 -19.23
N ARG A 268 8.00 -5.34 -20.38
CA ARG A 268 6.73 -5.80 -20.97
C ARG A 268 6.02 -6.80 -20.05
N ARG A 269 6.77 -7.74 -19.47
CA ARG A 269 6.23 -8.74 -18.54
C ARG A 269 5.62 -8.09 -17.30
N ILE A 270 6.32 -7.15 -16.63
CA ILE A 270 5.77 -6.49 -15.44
C ILE A 270 4.57 -5.60 -15.79
N ARG A 271 4.54 -4.98 -16.98
CA ARG A 271 3.36 -4.25 -17.46
C ARG A 271 2.16 -5.16 -17.67
N LYS A 272 2.35 -6.36 -18.21
CA LYS A 272 1.30 -7.37 -18.35
C LYS A 272 0.77 -7.80 -16.98
N LEU A 273 1.65 -8.06 -16.01
CA LEU A 273 1.27 -8.42 -14.64
C LEU A 273 0.50 -7.30 -13.91
N ASN A 274 0.87 -6.03 -14.16
CA ASN A 274 0.20 -4.87 -13.56
C ASN A 274 -1.04 -4.40 -14.34
N ALA A 275 -1.41 -5.07 -15.43
CA ALA A 275 -2.60 -4.71 -16.19
C ALA A 275 -3.86 -4.92 -15.33
N LYS A 276 -4.69 -3.87 -15.26
CA LYS A 276 -6.02 -3.92 -14.66
C LYS A 276 -7.00 -4.49 -15.68
N GLY A 277 -7.99 -5.26 -15.21
CA GLY A 277 -9.01 -5.86 -16.08
C GLY A 277 -8.48 -7.07 -16.86
N VAL A 278 -9.41 -7.85 -17.41
CA VAL A 278 -9.16 -8.60 -18.64
C VAL A 278 -9.22 -7.54 -19.74
N ARG A 279 -8.28 -7.51 -20.70
CA ARG A 279 -8.57 -6.74 -21.92
C ARG A 279 -9.74 -7.49 -22.56
N PRO A 280 -10.96 -6.95 -22.62
CA PRO A 280 -11.95 -7.56 -23.52
C PRO A 280 -11.27 -7.57 -24.90
N GLY A 281 -11.39 -8.70 -25.62
CA GLY A 281 -10.54 -9.06 -26.76
C GLY A 281 -10.14 -7.88 -27.65
N VAL A 282 -9.00 -7.87 -28.32
CA VAL A 282 -8.67 -8.92 -29.30
C VAL A 282 -9.90 -9.72 -29.75
N ALA A 283 -11.00 -9.01 -30.08
CA ALA A 283 -11.47 -9.06 -31.44
C ALA A 283 -10.48 -8.18 -32.21
N SER A 284 -9.68 -8.84 -33.03
CA SER A 284 -8.82 -8.21 -34.02
C SER A 284 -9.67 -7.29 -34.90
N ASN A 285 -9.54 -5.97 -34.74
CA ASN A 285 -9.56 -5.02 -35.85
C ASN A 285 -9.02 -3.68 -35.32
N ALA A 286 -7.76 -3.43 -35.66
CA ALA A 286 -7.07 -2.20 -35.36
C ALA A 286 -7.62 -1.07 -36.24
N LYS A 287 -8.11 -0.01 -35.60
CA LYS A 287 -7.86 1.35 -36.09
C LYS A 287 -6.96 2.01 -35.06
N GLU A 288 -5.70 2.20 -35.44
CA GLU A 288 -4.74 3.04 -34.73
C GLU A 288 -5.26 4.48 -34.73
N GLY A 289 -5.96 4.84 -33.66
CA GLY A 289 -6.29 6.22 -33.34
C GLY A 289 -5.47 6.67 -32.14
N GLU A 290 -4.66 7.72 -32.35
CA GLU A 290 -3.82 8.39 -31.37
C GLU A 290 -4.49 8.50 -29.98
N ARG A 291 -3.78 8.05 -28.95
CA ARG A 291 -4.17 8.35 -27.57
C ARG A 291 -3.69 9.76 -27.22
N PRO A 292 -4.55 10.63 -26.66
CA PRO A 292 -4.14 11.96 -26.24
C PRO A 292 -3.03 11.86 -25.18
N GLY A 293 -1.96 12.63 -25.42
CA GLY A 293 -0.76 12.64 -24.60
C GLY A 293 -1.06 12.85 -23.12
N ARG A 294 -0.70 11.88 -22.30
CA ARG A 294 -0.63 12.04 -20.85
C ARG A 294 0.40 13.14 -20.57
N LYS A 295 -0.05 14.34 -20.18
CA LYS A 295 0.84 15.42 -19.72
C LYS A 295 1.70 14.86 -18.58
N SER A 296 2.97 14.60 -18.88
CA SER A 296 3.96 14.21 -17.89
C SER A 296 4.09 15.35 -16.90
N ILE A 297 3.84 15.08 -15.61
CA ILE A 297 4.17 16.00 -14.53
C ILE A 297 5.65 16.35 -14.69
N SER A 298 5.95 17.63 -14.91
CA SER A 298 7.31 18.11 -15.13
C SER A 298 8.18 17.78 -13.90
N ARG A 299 9.42 17.37 -14.17
CA ARG A 299 10.46 17.12 -13.15
C ARG A 299 10.86 18.37 -12.34
N SER A 300 10.24 19.53 -12.57
CA SER A 300 10.57 20.80 -11.91
C SER A 300 10.10 20.92 -10.46
N ALA A 301 9.30 19.97 -9.94
CA ALA A 301 8.87 19.98 -8.53
C ALA A 301 9.86 19.31 -7.55
N PHE A 302 11.04 18.87 -8.00
CA PHE A 302 12.13 18.39 -7.13
C PHE A 302 12.98 19.56 -6.63
N GLN A 303 12.36 20.58 -6.02
CA GLN A 303 13.10 21.56 -5.22
C GLN A 303 13.62 20.84 -3.97
N ARG A 304 14.94 20.75 -3.88
CA ARG A 304 15.66 20.26 -2.70
C ARG A 304 15.19 21.09 -1.49
N SER A 305 14.48 20.46 -0.55
CA SER A 305 14.33 21.02 0.78
C SER A 305 15.74 21.18 1.37
N ARG A 306 16.27 22.40 1.35
CA ARG A 306 17.48 22.74 2.09
C ARG A 306 17.15 22.61 3.57
N CYS A 307 17.58 21.52 4.20
CA CYS A 307 17.69 21.52 5.65
C CYS A 307 18.68 22.63 6.04
N PRO A 308 18.37 23.49 7.01
CA PRO A 308 19.35 24.40 7.57
C PRO A 308 20.49 23.59 8.21
N PRO A 309 21.74 24.06 8.15
CA PRO A 309 22.85 23.41 8.85
C PRO A 309 22.56 23.40 10.35
N MET A 310 22.64 22.21 10.97
CA MET A 310 22.64 22.13 12.43
C MET A 310 23.90 22.81 12.95
N SER A 311 23.73 23.82 13.82
CA SER A 311 24.84 24.45 14.52
C SER A 311 25.51 23.40 15.41
N ARG A 312 26.83 23.24 15.24
CA ARG A 312 27.66 22.49 16.17
C ARG A 312 27.69 23.27 17.48
N ARG A 313 27.10 22.73 18.54
CA ARG A 313 27.39 23.21 19.90
C ARG A 313 28.79 22.71 20.27
N SER A 314 29.69 23.65 20.48
CA SER A 314 31.00 23.45 21.10
C SER A 314 30.80 22.88 22.50
N ILE A 315 31.36 21.71 22.76
CA ILE A 315 31.52 21.20 24.12
C ILE A 315 32.85 21.78 24.60
N THR A 316 32.78 22.80 25.45
CA THR A 316 33.92 23.24 26.25
C THR A 316 34.05 22.32 27.45
N ALA A 317 35.15 21.58 27.52
CA ALA A 317 35.57 20.87 28.72
C ALA A 317 36.10 21.89 29.74
N SER A 318 35.50 21.92 30.93
CA SER A 318 36.10 22.57 32.09
C SER A 318 37.14 21.62 32.68
N LYS A 319 38.31 22.19 32.98
CA LYS A 319 39.36 21.59 33.80
C LYS A 319 38.94 21.51 35.26
#